data_AF-A0A2R6QUA2-F1
#
_entry.id   AF-A0A2R6QUA2-F1
#
_cell.length_a   1.000
_cell.length_b   1.000
_cell.length_c   1.000
_cell.angle_alpha   90.00
_cell.angle_beta   90.00
_cell.angle_gamma   90.00
#
_symmetry.space_group_name_H-M   'P 1'
#
loop_
_entity.id
_entity.type
_entity.pdbx_description
1 polymer ?
#
loop_
_entity_poly.entity_id
_entity_poly.type
_entity_poly.pdbx_seq_one_letter_code
_entity_poly.pdbx_strand_id
1 'polypeptide(L)'
;MKSIGVHKVSNFPFPTPPEATALSEAERCLSTLEALDTNGRLTPLGMAMAQYPMSPRHSRMLLTVVQIMRKVKTYARANLVLGYTVAAAASLSLSNPFIMQFEGSHTDTNVLKKDEKSDSGDSKKTKDKEEKLRRKNLKESAKQSRTKFSNPSSDVLTIAYALQCFELSGNPVDFCNEHALHLKTMEEMSKLRKQLLQLVFNQSFNGRQEEFSWTHGTMEDVERAWRVSSDKHCLLLNEEELLGQAICAGWADRVAKRIKGVTSSGGDRKVNAVRYQACMVKETVFLHRWSSVSRSAPEFLVYSELLYTKRPYIHGATSVKSDWLVKYAKSLCTFSAPLEDPKPYYDSLTDQVFNWVVPTFGPHLWRLPLHGAPILDNVHRVAAFAFSLLEGHVLPCLKSVRKFMAAPPASILRPEASGQRRVGNLLNKLKTRSRVIDSCAMLREAWNENPSELHSEVRNWFQEGFLDQFEDLWAKMQDEVLLDPKERFPKRTKRERKDK
;
A
#
# COMPACT_ATOMS: atom_id res chain seq x y z
N MET A 1 -26.35 5.42 2.76
CA MET A 1 -27.28 4.69 3.66
C MET A 1 -26.73 4.55 5.07
N LYS A 2 -25.62 3.84 5.29
CA LYS A 2 -25.02 3.73 6.63
C LYS A 2 -24.66 5.10 7.24
N SER A 3 -24.19 6.04 6.42
CA SER A 3 -23.89 7.43 6.81
C SER A 3 -25.11 8.25 7.26
N ILE A 4 -26.32 7.87 6.84
CA ILE A 4 -27.58 8.54 7.19
C ILE A 4 -28.37 7.77 8.27
N GLY A 5 -27.71 6.86 9.00
CA GLY A 5 -28.31 6.14 10.13
C GLY A 5 -29.05 4.83 9.78
N VAL A 6 -29.02 4.38 8.53
CA VAL A 6 -29.64 3.10 8.16
C VAL A 6 -28.70 1.94 8.53
N HIS A 7 -28.96 1.30 9.67
CA HIS A 7 -28.13 0.20 10.17
C HIS A 7 -28.33 -1.11 9.40
N LYS A 8 -29.58 -1.52 9.15
CA LYS A 8 -29.91 -2.78 8.46
C LYS A 8 -30.44 -2.48 7.06
N VAL A 9 -29.55 -2.59 6.07
CA VAL A 9 -29.85 -2.19 4.68
C VAL A 9 -30.93 -3.08 4.06
N SER A 10 -31.00 -4.36 4.44
CA SER A 10 -32.03 -5.30 3.97
C SER A 10 -33.46 -4.88 4.33
N ASN A 11 -33.64 -4.06 5.37
CA ASN A 11 -34.96 -3.59 5.81
C ASN A 11 -35.34 -2.24 5.17
N PHE A 12 -34.48 -1.67 4.32
CA PHE A 12 -34.74 -0.39 3.71
C PHE A 12 -35.83 -0.52 2.63
N PRO A 13 -36.83 0.39 2.58
CA PRO A 13 -37.95 0.30 1.65
C PRO A 13 -37.53 0.75 0.23
N PHE A 14 -36.80 -0.10 -0.48
CA PHE A 14 -36.48 0.13 -1.89
C PHE A 14 -37.74 0.00 -2.75
N PRO A 15 -37.94 0.85 -3.78
CA PRO A 15 -38.99 0.63 -4.77
C PRO A 15 -38.88 -0.73 -5.47
N THR A 16 -37.65 -1.18 -5.70
CA THR A 16 -37.32 -2.54 -6.11
C THR A 16 -36.08 -2.97 -5.32
N PRO A 17 -36.21 -3.90 -4.36
CA PRO A 17 -35.09 -4.36 -3.56
C PRO A 17 -33.98 -4.96 -4.44
N PRO A 18 -32.71 -4.58 -4.22
CA PRO A 18 -31.59 -5.24 -4.88
C PRO A 18 -31.49 -6.69 -4.42
N GLU A 19 -30.81 -7.53 -5.21
CA GLU A 19 -30.54 -8.91 -4.84
C GLU A 19 -29.76 -8.98 -3.51
N ALA A 20 -30.09 -9.97 -2.67
CA ALA A 20 -29.43 -10.15 -1.38
C ALA A 20 -27.92 -10.39 -1.52
N THR A 21 -27.50 -11.05 -2.61
CA THR A 21 -26.11 -11.25 -3.02
C THR A 21 -25.40 -9.90 -3.23
N ALA A 22 -26.01 -8.98 -3.97
CA ALA A 22 -25.46 -7.64 -4.23
C ALA A 22 -25.31 -6.82 -2.94
N LEU A 23 -26.28 -6.90 -2.02
CA LEU A 23 -26.18 -6.27 -0.70
C LEU A 23 -25.03 -6.85 0.12
N SER A 24 -24.89 -8.18 0.15
CA SER A 24 -23.79 -8.85 0.85
C SER A 24 -22.43 -8.50 0.27
N GLU A 25 -22.30 -8.44 -1.06
CA GLU A 25 -21.08 -8.03 -1.73
C GLU A 25 -20.72 -6.56 -1.46
N ALA A 26 -21.71 -5.68 -1.41
CA ALA A 26 -21.50 -4.27 -1.06
C ALA A 26 -21.00 -4.12 0.39
N GLU A 27 -21.59 -4.83 1.35
CA GLU A 27 -21.11 -4.82 2.75
C GLU A 27 -19.70 -5.41 2.87
N ARG A 28 -19.42 -6.53 2.17
CA ARG A 28 -18.07 -7.13 2.12
C ARG A 28 -17.04 -6.20 1.51
N CYS A 29 -17.39 -5.51 0.42
CA CYS A 29 -16.53 -4.52 -0.23
C CYS A 29 -16.22 -3.37 0.75
N LEU A 30 -17.23 -2.79 1.40
CA LEU A 30 -17.05 -1.71 2.37
C LEU A 30 -16.24 -2.14 3.60
N SER A 31 -16.43 -3.37 4.08
CA SER A 31 -15.59 -3.94 5.15
C SER A 31 -14.14 -4.13 4.69
N THR A 32 -13.93 -4.55 3.44
CA THR A 32 -12.59 -4.68 2.85
C THR A 32 -11.88 -3.33 2.73
N LEU A 33 -12.62 -2.28 2.38
CA LEU A 33 -12.10 -0.91 2.29
C LEU A 33 -11.93 -0.24 3.67
N GLU A 34 -12.19 -0.97 4.76
CA GLU A 34 -12.16 -0.47 6.15
C GLU A 34 -13.16 0.67 6.41
N ALA A 35 -14.16 0.82 5.54
CA ALA A 35 -15.26 1.77 5.72
C ALA A 35 -16.22 1.29 6.82
N LEU A 36 -16.30 -0.03 7.05
CA LEU A 36 -17.11 -0.64 8.10
C LEU A 36 -16.21 -1.37 9.12
N ASP A 37 -16.58 -1.29 10.40
CA ASP A 37 -15.97 -2.08 11.48
C ASP A 37 -16.45 -3.54 11.45
N THR A 38 -15.93 -4.37 12.35
CA THR A 38 -16.32 -5.79 12.47
C THR A 38 -17.80 -6.00 12.81
N ASN A 39 -18.48 -4.97 13.30
CA ASN A 39 -19.91 -4.98 13.61
C ASN A 39 -20.76 -4.37 12.49
N GLY A 40 -20.16 -4.03 11.34
CA GLY A 40 -20.86 -3.44 10.19
C GLY A 40 -21.28 -1.97 10.39
N ARG A 41 -20.64 -1.26 11.34
CA ARG A 41 -20.85 0.16 11.60
C ARG A 41 -19.81 1.00 10.89
N LEU A 42 -20.17 2.23 10.54
CA LEU A 42 -19.31 3.13 9.78
C LEU A 42 -18.10 3.59 10.62
N THR A 43 -16.89 3.43 10.07
CA THR A 43 -15.65 3.91 10.69
C THR A 43 -15.46 5.42 10.42
N PRO A 44 -14.55 6.13 11.12
CA PRO A 44 -14.22 7.52 10.78
C PRO A 44 -13.77 7.67 9.31
N LEU A 45 -12.98 6.72 8.82
CA LEU A 45 -12.60 6.61 7.42
C LEU A 45 -13.84 6.42 6.52
N GLY A 46 -14.74 5.49 6.86
CA GLY A 46 -15.97 5.25 6.10
C GLY A 46 -16.90 6.46 6.05
N MET A 47 -16.96 7.24 7.12
CA MET A 47 -17.68 8.52 7.14
C MET A 47 -17.02 9.54 6.22
N ALA A 48 -15.70 9.68 6.26
CA ALA A 48 -14.97 10.56 5.36
C ALA A 48 -15.15 10.14 3.88
N MET A 49 -15.09 8.84 3.59
CA MET A 49 -15.34 8.28 2.26
C MET A 49 -16.74 8.63 1.74
N ALA A 50 -17.75 8.67 2.61
CA ALA A 50 -19.13 8.96 2.25
C ALA A 50 -19.38 10.44 1.88
N GLN A 51 -18.45 11.35 2.18
CA GLN A 51 -18.54 12.76 1.78
C GLN A 51 -18.16 12.99 0.31
N TYR A 52 -17.42 12.04 -0.29
CA TYR A 52 -17.05 12.13 -1.70
C TYR A 52 -18.16 11.54 -2.59
N PRO A 53 -18.66 12.28 -3.60
CA PRO A 53 -19.69 11.81 -4.54
C PRO A 53 -19.09 10.87 -5.62
N MET A 54 -18.39 9.83 -5.19
CA MET A 54 -17.70 8.88 -6.07
C MET A 54 -17.72 7.48 -5.45
N SER A 55 -17.27 6.49 -6.23
CA SER A 55 -17.16 5.11 -5.73
C SER A 55 -16.28 5.04 -4.47
N PRO A 56 -16.67 4.26 -3.44
CA PRO A 56 -15.90 4.07 -2.20
C PRO A 56 -14.43 3.69 -2.42
N ARG A 57 -14.12 2.97 -3.52
CA ARG A 57 -12.74 2.59 -3.86
C ARG A 57 -11.85 3.80 -4.14
N HIS A 58 -12.39 4.75 -4.88
CA HIS A 58 -11.66 5.94 -5.27
C HIS A 58 -11.54 6.90 -4.08
N SER A 59 -12.60 7.09 -3.29
CA SER A 59 -12.50 7.90 -2.07
C SER A 59 -11.52 7.29 -1.07
N ARG A 60 -11.51 5.96 -0.91
CA ARG A 60 -10.50 5.25 -0.11
C ARG A 60 -9.07 5.51 -0.60
N MET A 61 -8.84 5.47 -1.92
CA MET A 61 -7.54 5.78 -2.51
C MET A 61 -7.11 7.22 -2.21
N LEU A 62 -7.97 8.21 -2.48
CA LEU A 62 -7.67 9.63 -2.22
C LEU A 62 -7.32 9.86 -0.74
N LEU A 63 -8.18 9.37 0.16
CA LEU A 63 -8.02 9.55 1.61
C LEU A 63 -6.78 8.84 2.16
N THR A 64 -6.35 7.74 1.54
CA THR A 64 -5.11 7.05 1.93
C THR A 64 -3.88 7.94 1.69
N VAL A 65 -3.83 8.65 0.57
CA VAL A 65 -2.74 9.61 0.31
C VAL A 65 -2.76 10.74 1.32
N VAL A 66 -3.92 11.33 1.58
CA VAL A 66 -4.06 12.42 2.56
C VAL A 66 -3.60 11.96 3.95
N GLN A 67 -4.03 10.77 4.38
CA GLN A 67 -3.65 10.21 5.68
C GLN A 67 -2.14 9.92 5.78
N ILE A 68 -1.52 9.40 4.71
CA ILE A 68 -0.06 9.18 4.69
C ILE A 68 0.66 10.53 4.77
N MET A 69 0.25 11.51 3.97
CA MET A 69 0.90 12.83 3.92
C MET A 69 0.74 13.60 5.23
N ARG A 70 -0.38 13.46 5.94
CA ARG A 70 -0.58 14.09 7.24
C ARG A 70 0.41 13.62 8.31
N LYS A 71 0.85 12.37 8.23
CA LYS A 71 1.86 11.81 9.16
C LYS A 71 3.28 12.36 8.89
N VAL A 72 3.50 12.97 7.73
CA VAL A 72 4.79 13.55 7.33
C VAL A 72 4.73 15.05 7.57
N LYS A 73 5.55 15.58 8.51
CA LYS A 73 5.54 17.01 8.86
C LYS A 73 5.89 17.93 7.68
N THR A 74 6.89 17.57 6.88
CA THR A 74 7.32 18.34 5.71
C THR A 74 7.67 17.40 4.57
N TYR A 75 7.04 17.60 3.40
CA TYR A 75 7.34 16.85 2.18
C TYR A 75 7.34 17.79 0.98
N ALA A 76 8.52 18.06 0.40
CA ALA A 76 8.72 19.12 -0.58
C ALA A 76 7.82 19.02 -1.83
N ARG A 77 7.46 17.80 -2.24
CA ARG A 77 6.66 17.54 -3.46
C ARG A 77 5.24 17.06 -3.16
N ALA A 78 4.70 17.37 -1.98
CA ALA A 78 3.39 16.86 -1.53
C ALA A 78 2.27 17.23 -2.50
N ASN A 79 2.27 18.49 -2.97
CA ASN A 79 1.28 19.00 -3.91
C ASN A 79 1.33 18.28 -5.28
N LEU A 80 2.51 17.88 -5.75
CA LEU A 80 2.64 17.06 -6.96
C LEU A 80 2.05 15.67 -6.76
N VAL A 81 2.32 15.04 -5.62
CA VAL A 81 1.75 13.72 -5.29
C VAL A 81 0.23 13.79 -5.25
N LEU A 82 -0.35 14.83 -4.65
CA LEU A 82 -1.80 15.03 -4.68
C LEU A 82 -2.32 15.23 -6.11
N GLY A 83 -1.63 16.01 -6.95
CA GLY A 83 -1.96 16.16 -8.37
C GLY A 83 -2.01 14.82 -9.12
N TYR A 84 -1.00 13.97 -8.92
CA TYR A 84 -0.99 12.61 -9.46
C TYR A 84 -2.05 11.70 -8.85
N THR A 85 -2.40 11.90 -7.58
CA THR A 85 -3.45 11.14 -6.89
C THR A 85 -4.82 11.39 -7.52
N VAL A 86 -5.18 12.66 -7.76
CA VAL A 86 -6.44 13.01 -8.42
C VAL A 86 -6.45 12.60 -9.89
N ALA A 87 -5.30 12.68 -10.58
CA ALA A 87 -5.16 12.19 -11.95
C ALA A 87 -5.32 10.65 -12.04
N ALA A 88 -4.73 9.90 -11.10
CA ALA A 88 -4.91 8.46 -10.98
C ALA A 88 -6.38 8.09 -10.71
N ALA A 89 -7.07 8.86 -9.85
CA ALA A 89 -8.49 8.65 -9.57
C ALA A 89 -9.36 8.88 -10.80
N ALA A 90 -9.09 9.95 -11.56
CA ALA A 90 -9.75 10.21 -12.83
C ALA A 90 -9.46 9.10 -13.86
N SER A 91 -8.21 8.64 -13.92
CA SER A 91 -7.78 7.55 -14.82
C SER A 91 -8.48 6.23 -14.53
N LEU A 92 -8.74 5.92 -13.25
CA LEU A 92 -9.44 4.70 -12.82
C LEU A 92 -10.97 4.79 -12.97
N SER A 93 -11.51 6.00 -13.10
CA SER A 93 -12.95 6.25 -13.24
C SER A 93 -13.43 6.16 -14.69
N LEU A 94 -12.52 6.23 -15.66
CA LEU A 94 -12.81 6.30 -17.09
C LEU A 94 -12.09 5.19 -17.86
N SER A 95 -12.52 4.94 -19.10
CA SER A 95 -11.90 3.95 -19.98
C SER A 95 -10.44 4.28 -20.28
N ASN A 96 -9.64 3.27 -20.61
CA ASN A 96 -8.25 3.47 -21.03
C ASN A 96 -8.18 4.44 -22.22
N PRO A 97 -7.42 5.54 -22.14
CA PRO A 97 -7.39 6.50 -23.23
C PRO A 97 -6.49 6.03 -24.38
N PHE A 98 -5.61 5.06 -24.15
CA PHE A 98 -4.78 4.51 -25.22
C PHE A 98 -5.66 3.70 -26.17
N ILE A 99 -5.62 4.05 -27.46
CA ILE A 99 -6.40 3.37 -28.49
C ILE A 99 -5.84 1.96 -28.65
N MET A 100 -6.48 1.03 -27.95
CA MET A 100 -6.20 -0.38 -28.01
C MET A 100 -6.99 -0.95 -29.19
N GLN A 101 -6.33 -1.24 -30.31
CA GLN A 101 -6.94 -2.01 -31.40
C GLN A 101 -7.16 -3.48 -30.98
N PHE A 102 -7.93 -3.70 -29.92
CA PHE A 102 -8.50 -5.00 -29.57
C PHE A 102 -9.76 -5.32 -30.38
N GLU A 103 -10.29 -4.33 -31.09
CA GLU A 103 -11.37 -4.54 -32.04
C GLU A 103 -10.77 -4.84 -33.41
N GLY A 104 -10.61 -6.14 -33.67
CA GLY A 104 -11.03 -6.59 -34.97
C GLY A 104 -12.50 -6.18 -35.12
N SER A 105 -12.76 -5.15 -35.90
CA SER A 105 -14.07 -4.98 -36.54
C SER A 105 -14.29 -6.22 -37.42
N HIS A 106 -14.76 -7.29 -36.78
CA HIS A 106 -15.58 -8.31 -37.41
C HIS A 106 -17.04 -7.81 -37.53
N THR A 107 -17.31 -6.52 -37.31
CA THR A 107 -18.53 -5.88 -37.78
C THR A 107 -18.56 -5.92 -39.31
N ASP A 108 -19.16 -6.99 -39.82
CA ASP A 108 -20.12 -6.99 -40.93
C ASP A 108 -19.79 -6.11 -42.13
N THR A 109 -18.67 -6.42 -42.80
CA THR A 109 -18.51 -6.08 -44.24
C THR A 109 -18.77 -7.26 -45.16
N ASN A 110 -19.42 -8.31 -44.67
CA ASN A 110 -19.82 -9.48 -45.46
C ASN A 110 -21.29 -9.46 -45.95
N VAL A 111 -22.01 -8.33 -45.87
CA VAL A 111 -23.42 -8.26 -46.32
C VAL A 111 -23.60 -7.64 -47.72
N LEU A 112 -22.58 -7.10 -48.39
CA LEU A 112 -22.74 -6.57 -49.76
C LEU A 112 -21.59 -6.96 -50.71
N LYS A 113 -21.36 -8.26 -50.90
CA LYS A 113 -20.70 -8.79 -52.11
C LYS A 113 -21.38 -10.08 -52.60
N LYS A 114 -22.64 -9.93 -53.01
CA LYS A 114 -23.15 -10.72 -54.13
C LYS A 114 -23.10 -9.81 -55.35
N ASP A 115 -22.50 -10.37 -56.41
CA ASP A 115 -22.45 -9.86 -57.79
C ASP A 115 -21.57 -8.60 -57.94
N GLU A 116 -20.44 -8.60 -58.62
CA GLU A 116 -20.19 -9.09 -59.98
C GLU A 116 -18.78 -9.71 -60.13
N LYS A 117 -18.69 -10.72 -61.01
CA LYS A 117 -17.42 -11.19 -61.55
C LYS A 117 -16.87 -10.13 -62.50
N SER A 118 -15.84 -9.40 -62.08
CA SER A 118 -14.93 -8.70 -62.99
C SER A 118 -13.48 -8.93 -62.58
N ASP A 119 -12.72 -9.41 -63.54
CA ASP A 119 -11.30 -9.71 -63.54
C ASP A 119 -10.43 -8.56 -62.99
N SER A 120 -9.78 -8.76 -61.83
CA SER A 120 -8.64 -7.96 -61.31
C SER A 120 -8.11 -8.54 -59.99
N GLY A 121 -7.61 -9.79 -60.04
CA GLY A 121 -7.13 -10.52 -58.86
C GLY A 121 -5.89 -9.93 -58.16
N ASP A 122 -5.16 -9.03 -58.82
CA ASP A 122 -3.86 -8.53 -58.34
C ASP A 122 -3.97 -7.23 -57.52
N SER A 123 -4.87 -6.32 -57.89
CA SER A 123 -5.08 -5.02 -57.21
C SER A 123 -5.72 -5.15 -55.82
N LYS A 124 -6.48 -6.22 -55.56
CA LYS A 124 -7.09 -6.49 -54.25
C LYS A 124 -6.07 -7.05 -53.25
N LYS A 125 -5.17 -7.92 -53.71
CA LYS A 125 -4.07 -8.46 -52.90
C LYS A 125 -3.05 -7.40 -52.51
N THR A 126 -2.79 -6.42 -53.38
CA THR A 126 -1.90 -5.28 -53.08
C THR A 126 -2.51 -4.34 -52.05
N LYS A 127 -3.79 -3.95 -52.19
CA LYS A 127 -4.51 -3.14 -51.20
C LYS A 127 -4.59 -3.79 -49.81
N ASP A 128 -4.83 -5.11 -49.74
CA ASP A 128 -4.84 -5.85 -48.47
C ASP A 128 -3.46 -5.91 -47.81
N LYS A 129 -2.38 -5.98 -48.59
CA LYS A 129 -0.99 -5.94 -48.08
C LYS A 129 -0.62 -4.55 -47.57
N GLU A 130 -1.02 -3.50 -48.28
CA GLU A 130 -0.76 -2.10 -47.93
C GLU A 130 -1.51 -1.70 -46.65
N GLU A 131 -2.80 -2.05 -46.54
CA GLU A 131 -3.59 -1.82 -45.33
C GLU A 131 -3.03 -2.59 -44.12
N LYS A 132 -2.56 -3.82 -44.33
CA LYS A 132 -1.89 -4.62 -43.30
C LYS A 132 -0.57 -3.98 -42.83
N LEU A 133 0.21 -3.42 -43.76
CA LEU A 133 1.45 -2.71 -43.44
C LEU A 133 1.16 -1.41 -42.68
N ARG A 134 0.14 -0.64 -43.10
CA ARG A 134 -0.31 0.57 -42.41
C ARG A 134 -0.74 0.29 -40.97
N ARG A 135 -1.54 -0.76 -40.75
CA ARG A 135 -1.93 -1.21 -39.40
C ARG A 135 -0.73 -1.62 -38.54
N LYS A 136 0.26 -2.30 -39.14
CA LYS A 136 1.49 -2.69 -38.44
C LYS A 136 2.29 -1.45 -38.01
N ASN A 137 2.48 -0.48 -38.92
CA ASN A 137 3.22 0.74 -38.64
C ASN A 137 2.52 1.59 -37.57
N LEU A 138 1.18 1.72 -37.66
CA LEU A 138 0.39 2.43 -36.65
C LEU A 138 0.49 1.76 -35.26
N LYS A 139 0.48 0.43 -35.22
CA LYS A 139 0.66 -0.34 -33.99
C LYS A 139 2.07 -0.17 -33.39
N GLU A 140 3.10 -0.13 -34.22
CA GLU A 140 4.47 0.11 -33.77
C GLU A 140 4.67 1.54 -33.26
N SER A 141 4.11 2.53 -33.97
CA SER A 141 4.09 3.94 -33.55
C SER A 141 3.34 4.12 -32.21
N ALA A 142 2.14 3.56 -32.07
CA ALA A 142 1.38 3.60 -30.82
C ALA A 142 2.15 2.95 -29.65
N LYS A 143 2.89 1.86 -29.92
CA LYS A 143 3.74 1.21 -28.92
C LYS A 143 4.91 2.11 -28.49
N GLN A 144 5.57 2.78 -29.43
CA GLN A 144 6.65 3.73 -29.15
C GLN A 144 6.13 4.92 -28.32
N SER A 145 4.99 5.49 -28.71
CA SER A 145 4.33 6.56 -27.95
C SER A 145 3.96 6.11 -26.53
N ARG A 146 3.40 4.91 -26.34
CA ARG A 146 3.09 4.39 -24.99
C ARG A 146 4.36 4.16 -24.15
N THR A 147 5.47 3.75 -24.75
CA THR A 147 6.73 3.58 -24.00
C THR A 147 7.27 4.89 -23.43
N LYS A 148 6.96 6.04 -24.04
CA LYS A 148 7.31 7.38 -23.52
C LYS A 148 6.66 7.65 -22.17
N PHE A 149 5.41 7.22 -21.98
CA PHE A 149 4.65 7.44 -20.75
C PHE A 149 4.76 6.31 -19.73
N SER A 150 5.40 5.20 -20.12
CA SER A 150 5.34 3.94 -19.39
C SER A 150 5.95 4.04 -18.00
N ASN A 151 5.11 3.87 -16.99
CA ASN A 151 5.55 3.65 -15.62
C ASN A 151 5.59 2.12 -15.33
N PRO A 152 6.76 1.53 -15.02
CA PRO A 152 6.91 0.08 -14.83
C PRO A 152 6.21 -0.46 -13.58
N SER A 153 5.81 0.41 -12.64
CA SER A 153 5.11 0.04 -11.42
C SER A 153 3.58 0.09 -11.57
N SER A 154 3.03 0.86 -12.52
CA SER A 154 1.57 1.03 -12.66
C SER A 154 1.10 1.47 -14.04
N ASP A 155 0.07 0.79 -14.56
CA ASP A 155 -0.70 1.25 -15.72
C ASP A 155 -1.46 2.55 -15.43
N VAL A 156 -1.91 2.73 -14.19
CA VAL A 156 -2.65 3.92 -13.76
C VAL A 156 -1.73 5.14 -13.77
N LEU A 157 -0.51 5.01 -13.24
CA LEU A 157 0.47 6.10 -13.26
C LEU A 157 0.96 6.41 -14.68
N THR A 158 0.98 5.41 -15.56
CA THR A 158 1.24 5.60 -17.00
C THR A 158 0.18 6.51 -17.63
N ILE A 159 -1.10 6.29 -17.32
CA ILE A 159 -2.20 7.14 -17.81
C ILE A 159 -2.17 8.52 -17.16
N ALA A 160 -1.93 8.60 -15.85
CA ALA A 160 -1.83 9.88 -15.15
C ALA A 160 -0.71 10.77 -15.70
N TYR A 161 0.44 10.19 -16.07
CA TYR A 161 1.51 10.93 -16.71
C TYR A 161 1.15 11.37 -18.14
N ALA A 162 0.50 10.51 -18.93
CA ALA A 162 -0.02 10.89 -20.24
C ALA A 162 -1.04 12.05 -20.14
N LEU A 163 -1.87 12.07 -19.10
CA LEU A 163 -2.81 13.16 -18.81
C LEU A 163 -2.07 14.47 -18.48
N GLN A 164 -1.00 14.41 -17.69
CA GLN A 164 -0.17 15.59 -17.42
C GLN A 164 0.40 16.16 -18.72
N CYS A 165 0.99 15.33 -19.57
CA CYS A 165 1.53 15.77 -20.86
C CYS A 165 0.45 16.32 -21.80
N PHE A 166 -0.74 15.72 -21.81
CA PHE A 166 -1.88 16.22 -22.57
C PHE A 166 -2.31 17.61 -22.12
N GLU A 167 -2.44 17.84 -20.81
CA GLU A 167 -2.82 19.16 -20.27
C GLU A 167 -1.73 20.24 -20.47
N LEU A 168 -0.47 19.83 -20.62
CA LEU A 168 0.66 20.70 -20.93
C LEU A 168 0.86 20.92 -22.43
N SER A 169 0.18 20.16 -23.28
CA SER A 169 0.30 20.28 -24.73
C SER A 169 -0.32 21.58 -25.24
N GLY A 170 0.34 22.23 -26.20
CA GLY A 170 -0.19 23.43 -26.84
C GLY A 170 -1.40 23.15 -27.74
N ASN A 171 -1.44 21.97 -28.38
CA ASN A 171 -2.57 21.48 -29.16
C ASN A 171 -2.98 20.07 -28.72
N PRO A 172 -4.08 19.94 -27.94
CA PRO A 172 -4.59 18.65 -27.45
C PRO A 172 -4.96 17.65 -28.55
N VAL A 173 -5.43 18.13 -29.71
CA VAL A 173 -5.85 17.27 -30.82
C VAL A 173 -4.64 16.60 -31.47
N ASP A 174 -3.62 17.40 -31.80
CA ASP A 174 -2.38 16.91 -32.39
C ASP A 174 -1.65 15.96 -31.42
N PHE A 175 -1.59 16.32 -30.14
CA PHE A 175 -1.01 15.47 -29.11
C PHE A 175 -1.69 14.08 -29.05
N CYS A 176 -3.03 14.04 -29.10
CA CYS A 176 -3.75 12.76 -29.09
C CYS A 176 -3.49 11.94 -30.36
N ASN A 177 -3.41 12.58 -31.53
CA ASN A 177 -3.12 11.93 -32.80
C ASN A 177 -1.70 11.34 -32.83
N GLU A 178 -0.70 12.09 -32.37
CA GLU A 178 0.70 11.66 -32.30
C GLU A 178 0.92 10.50 -31.31
N HIS A 179 0.16 10.48 -30.21
CA HIS A 179 0.33 9.52 -29.14
C HIS A 179 -0.69 8.38 -29.13
N ALA A 180 -1.55 8.27 -30.15
CA ALA A 180 -2.61 7.26 -30.27
C ALA A 180 -3.52 7.21 -29.04
N LEU A 181 -3.99 8.39 -28.62
CA LEU A 181 -4.89 8.58 -27.48
C LEU A 181 -6.30 9.00 -27.96
N HIS A 182 -7.32 8.60 -27.21
CA HIS A 182 -8.70 9.02 -27.47
C HIS A 182 -8.97 10.40 -26.87
N LEU A 183 -9.10 11.41 -27.73
CA LEU A 183 -9.25 12.82 -27.35
C LEU A 183 -10.36 13.06 -26.33
N LYS A 184 -11.57 12.57 -26.61
CA LYS A 184 -12.74 12.79 -25.73
C LYS A 184 -12.51 12.20 -24.33
N THR A 185 -11.85 11.04 -24.24
CA THR A 185 -11.54 10.43 -22.94
C THR A 185 -10.50 11.25 -22.19
N MET A 186 -9.49 11.79 -22.86
CA MET A 186 -8.49 12.66 -22.24
C MET A 186 -9.11 13.99 -21.74
N GLU A 187 -10.02 14.59 -22.51
CA GLU A 187 -10.76 15.79 -22.08
C GLU A 187 -11.65 15.53 -20.87
N GLU A 188 -12.38 14.41 -20.87
CA GLU A 188 -13.18 13.97 -19.73
C GLU A 188 -12.32 13.70 -18.49
N MET A 189 -11.17 13.03 -18.65
CA MET A 189 -10.21 12.83 -17.57
C MET A 189 -9.68 14.14 -17.00
N SER A 190 -9.36 15.12 -17.86
CA SER A 190 -8.89 16.44 -17.40
C SER A 190 -9.96 17.18 -16.60
N LYS A 191 -11.22 17.16 -17.08
CA LYS A 191 -12.36 17.76 -16.37
C LYS A 191 -12.57 17.08 -15.02
N LEU A 192 -12.57 15.74 -14.99
CA LEU A 192 -12.76 14.97 -13.78
C LEU A 192 -11.62 15.20 -12.78
N ARG A 193 -10.36 15.25 -13.22
CA ARG A 193 -9.20 15.57 -12.36
C ARG A 193 -9.42 16.89 -11.60
N LYS A 194 -9.83 17.94 -12.30
CA LYS A 194 -10.08 19.27 -11.72
C LYS A 194 -11.25 19.25 -10.73
N GLN A 195 -12.33 18.54 -11.07
CA GLN A 195 -13.48 18.36 -10.16
C GLN A 195 -13.08 17.60 -8.89
N LEU A 196 -12.31 16.51 -9.02
CA LEU A 196 -11.81 15.75 -7.88
C LEU A 196 -10.88 16.58 -7.00
N LEU A 197 -10.03 17.42 -7.62
CA LEU A 197 -9.17 18.34 -6.88
C LEU A 197 -10.01 19.33 -6.06
N GLN A 198 -11.02 19.97 -6.67
CA GLN A 198 -11.93 20.85 -5.95
C GLN A 198 -12.62 20.14 -4.78
N LEU A 199 -13.08 18.91 -4.98
CA LEU A 199 -13.70 18.12 -3.92
C LEU A 199 -12.77 17.90 -2.73
N VAL A 200 -11.48 17.59 -2.95
CA VAL A 200 -10.51 17.39 -1.86
C VAL A 200 -10.38 18.64 -0.97
N PHE A 201 -10.42 19.84 -1.55
CA PHE A 201 -10.31 21.10 -0.82
C PHE A 201 -11.65 21.62 -0.26
N ASN A 202 -12.77 21.22 -0.85
CA ASN A 202 -14.11 21.65 -0.41
C ASN A 202 -14.67 20.79 0.73
N GLN A 203 -14.08 19.63 1.03
CA GLN A 203 -14.54 18.82 2.16
C GLN A 203 -14.08 19.42 3.49
N SER A 204 -15.06 19.59 4.40
CA SER A 204 -14.81 19.99 5.78
C SER A 204 -14.93 18.78 6.69
N PHE A 205 -13.78 18.32 7.19
CA PHE A 205 -13.73 17.26 8.19
C PHE A 205 -13.63 17.84 9.60
N ASN A 206 -14.51 17.37 10.50
CA ASN A 206 -14.56 17.81 11.90
C ASN A 206 -14.18 16.67 12.85
N GLY A 207 -13.52 17.00 13.98
CA GLY A 207 -13.22 16.05 15.05
C GLY A 207 -12.35 14.88 14.59
N ARG A 208 -12.83 13.63 14.78
CA ARG A 208 -12.04 12.42 14.46
C ARG A 208 -11.72 12.25 12.96
N GLN A 209 -12.39 12.99 12.08
CA GLN A 209 -12.13 12.95 10.64
C GLN A 209 -11.06 13.96 10.21
N GLU A 210 -10.61 14.84 11.10
CA GLU A 210 -9.61 15.84 10.73
C GLU A 210 -8.39 15.18 10.10
N GLU A 211 -8.03 13.95 10.48
CA GLU A 211 -6.93 13.19 9.87
C GLU A 211 -6.99 13.03 8.34
N PHE A 212 -8.16 13.29 7.75
CA PHE A 212 -8.45 13.21 6.32
C PHE A 212 -8.44 14.57 5.60
N SER A 213 -8.09 15.65 6.29
CA SER A 213 -7.90 16.98 5.68
C SER A 213 -6.48 17.16 5.13
N TRP A 214 -6.38 17.76 3.94
CA TRP A 214 -5.09 18.12 3.33
C TRP A 214 -4.44 19.31 4.06
N THR A 215 -3.11 19.25 4.28
CA THR A 215 -2.37 20.25 5.08
C THR A 215 -1.12 20.83 4.39
N HIS A 216 -0.80 20.43 3.15
CA HIS A 216 0.51 20.72 2.53
C HIS A 216 0.50 21.84 1.47
N GLY A 217 -0.56 22.65 1.41
CA GLY A 217 -0.69 23.77 0.48
C GLY A 217 -2.14 24.02 0.05
N THR A 218 -2.35 24.94 -0.87
CA THR A 218 -3.67 25.25 -1.45
C THR A 218 -3.93 24.48 -2.76
N MET A 219 -5.15 24.61 -3.29
CA MET A 219 -5.50 24.06 -4.61
C MET A 219 -4.61 24.63 -5.72
N GLU A 220 -4.28 25.91 -5.65
CA GLU A 220 -3.41 26.60 -6.62
C GLU A 220 -1.98 26.05 -6.56
N ASP A 221 -1.47 25.69 -5.38
CA ASP A 221 -0.15 25.07 -5.25
C ASP A 221 -0.10 23.70 -5.91
N VAL A 222 -1.19 22.92 -5.83
CA VAL A 222 -1.33 21.64 -6.53
C VAL A 222 -1.35 21.83 -8.04
N GLU A 223 -2.16 22.77 -8.55
CA GLU A 223 -2.18 23.07 -9.98
C GLU A 223 -0.83 23.62 -10.48
N ARG A 224 -0.14 24.43 -9.68
CA ARG A 224 1.21 24.91 -10.02
C ARG A 224 2.20 23.75 -10.11
N ALA A 225 2.19 22.85 -9.13
CA ALA A 225 3.05 21.67 -9.13
C ALA A 225 2.75 20.73 -10.31
N TRP A 226 1.46 20.55 -10.64
CA TRP A 226 1.01 19.74 -11.77
C TRP A 226 1.48 20.29 -13.13
N ARG A 227 1.61 21.61 -13.27
CA ARG A 227 2.03 22.27 -14.51
C ARG A 227 3.54 22.28 -14.77
N VAL A 228 4.36 21.74 -13.86
CA VAL A 228 5.81 21.66 -14.08
C VAL A 228 6.13 20.52 -15.03
N SER A 229 6.69 20.84 -16.21
CA SER A 229 7.23 19.85 -17.15
C SER A 229 8.54 19.27 -16.62
N SER A 230 8.70 17.94 -16.68
CA SER A 230 9.97 17.26 -16.43
C SER A 230 10.31 16.39 -17.63
N ASP A 231 11.51 16.56 -18.19
CA ASP A 231 12.01 15.79 -19.33
C ASP A 231 12.39 14.33 -18.96
N LYS A 232 12.40 13.99 -17.67
CA LYS A 232 12.65 12.62 -17.17
C LYS A 232 11.76 12.31 -15.95
N HIS A 233 11.18 11.10 -15.94
CA HIS A 233 10.45 10.43 -14.84
C HIS A 233 9.89 11.38 -13.76
N CYS A 234 8.66 11.86 -13.96
CA CYS A 234 8.05 12.89 -13.11
C CYS A 234 7.96 12.51 -11.62
N LEU A 235 7.72 11.23 -11.31
CA LEU A 235 7.59 10.72 -9.94
C LEU A 235 8.87 10.04 -9.47
N LEU A 236 9.25 10.29 -8.22
CA LEU A 236 10.30 9.54 -7.54
C LEU A 236 9.76 8.16 -7.10
N LEU A 237 10.65 7.19 -6.91
CA LEU A 237 10.27 5.82 -6.52
C LEU A 237 9.41 5.79 -5.25
N ASN A 238 9.74 6.61 -4.24
CA ASN A 238 8.94 6.71 -3.01
C ASN A 238 7.55 7.31 -3.23
N GLU A 239 7.40 8.21 -4.22
CA GLU A 239 6.11 8.81 -4.61
C GLU A 239 5.27 7.79 -5.36
N GLU A 240 5.87 7.04 -6.28
CA GLU A 240 5.21 5.90 -6.94
C GLU A 240 4.74 4.85 -5.93
N GLU A 241 5.58 4.51 -4.96
CA GLU A 241 5.23 3.55 -3.91
C GLU A 241 4.12 4.06 -2.99
N LEU A 242 4.06 5.37 -2.73
CA LEU A 242 2.99 5.99 -1.96
C LEU A 242 1.66 5.91 -2.72
N LEU A 243 1.67 6.26 -4.02
CA LEU A 243 0.49 6.13 -4.87
C LEU A 243 0.07 4.67 -5.06
N GLY A 244 1.03 3.75 -5.17
CA GLY A 244 0.77 2.30 -5.22
C GLY A 244 0.11 1.78 -3.94
N GLN A 245 0.53 2.26 -2.77
CA GLN A 245 -0.14 1.96 -1.49
C GLN A 245 -1.59 2.45 -1.49
N ALA A 246 -1.85 3.66 -1.99
CA ALA A 246 -3.20 4.21 -2.07
C ALA A 246 -4.10 3.43 -3.04
N ILE A 247 -3.60 3.08 -4.23
CA ILE A 247 -4.33 2.25 -5.20
C ILE A 247 -4.61 0.87 -4.59
N CYS A 248 -3.63 0.27 -3.89
CA CYS A 248 -3.80 -0.97 -3.16
C CYS A 248 -4.93 -0.89 -2.12
N ALA A 249 -5.03 0.21 -1.38
CA ALA A 249 -6.08 0.41 -0.39
C ALA A 249 -7.49 0.50 -1.02
N GLY A 250 -7.62 1.12 -2.21
CA GLY A 250 -8.90 1.20 -2.93
C GLY A 250 -9.32 -0.09 -3.64
N TRP A 251 -8.36 -0.97 -3.95
CA TRP A 251 -8.57 -2.21 -4.71
C TRP A 251 -8.09 -3.46 -3.94
N ALA A 252 -8.19 -3.43 -2.62
CA ALA A 252 -7.70 -4.46 -1.71
C ALA A 252 -8.27 -5.88 -1.95
N ASP A 253 -9.50 -6.01 -2.45
CA ASP A 253 -10.11 -7.28 -2.85
C ASP A 253 -9.77 -7.71 -4.29
N ARG A 254 -9.19 -6.83 -5.11
CA ARG A 254 -8.79 -7.08 -6.49
C ARG A 254 -7.28 -7.28 -6.61
N VAL A 255 -6.74 -8.14 -5.75
CA VAL A 255 -5.32 -8.53 -5.75
C VAL A 255 -5.14 -9.80 -6.57
N ALA A 256 -4.02 -9.90 -7.26
CA ALA A 256 -3.60 -11.11 -7.97
C ALA A 256 -2.14 -11.46 -7.67
N LYS A 257 -1.88 -12.75 -7.43
CA LYS A 257 -0.54 -13.31 -7.22
C LYS A 257 -0.02 -13.97 -8.49
N ARG A 258 1.24 -13.71 -8.84
CA ARG A 258 1.89 -14.27 -10.02
C ARG A 258 2.10 -15.77 -9.88
N ILE A 259 1.76 -16.51 -10.92
CA ILE A 259 2.02 -17.95 -11.01
C ILE A 259 3.34 -18.16 -11.74
N LYS A 260 4.37 -18.63 -11.02
CA LYS A 260 5.64 -19.10 -11.59
C LYS A 260 5.43 -20.58 -12.03
N GLY A 261 5.80 -20.99 -13.27
CA GLY A 261 5.51 -22.35 -13.82
C GLY A 261 6.04 -23.50 -12.95
N VAL A 262 5.48 -24.72 -12.88
CA VAL A 262 5.14 -25.71 -13.93
C VAL A 262 3.81 -26.42 -13.61
N THR A 263 2.68 -25.88 -14.06
CA THR A 263 1.43 -26.66 -14.18
C THR A 263 0.92 -26.48 -15.60
N SER A 264 1.52 -27.24 -16.51
CA SER A 264 0.95 -27.46 -17.84
C SER A 264 0.00 -28.66 -17.73
N SER A 265 -1.21 -28.43 -17.23
CA SER A 265 -2.35 -29.22 -17.72
C SER A 265 -2.54 -28.83 -19.18
N GLY A 266 -2.44 -29.81 -20.07
CA GLY A 266 -2.26 -29.63 -21.52
C GLY A 266 -3.33 -28.73 -22.14
N GLY A 267 -2.89 -27.57 -22.67
CA GLY A 267 -3.75 -26.65 -23.44
C GLY A 267 -3.16 -25.25 -23.61
N ASP A 268 -2.34 -24.79 -22.67
CA ASP A 268 -2.06 -23.35 -22.49
C ASP A 268 -0.71 -22.82 -23.02
N ARG A 269 0.10 -23.65 -23.70
CA ARG A 269 1.44 -23.28 -24.19
C ARG A 269 1.47 -22.17 -25.27
N LYS A 270 0.32 -21.65 -25.73
CA LYS A 270 0.24 -20.64 -26.80
C LYS A 270 0.07 -19.19 -26.31
N VAL A 271 -0.16 -18.94 -25.02
CA VAL A 271 -0.40 -17.57 -24.54
C VAL A 271 0.87 -16.96 -23.99
N ASN A 272 1.47 -16.06 -24.77
CA ASN A 272 2.63 -15.27 -24.37
C ASN A 272 2.14 -14.03 -23.58
N ALA A 273 1.52 -14.29 -22.43
CA ALA A 273 1.04 -13.34 -21.43
C ALA A 273 1.39 -13.87 -20.03
N VAL A 274 1.60 -12.98 -19.06
CA VAL A 274 1.99 -13.41 -17.71
C VAL A 274 0.75 -13.91 -16.96
N ARG A 275 0.86 -15.05 -16.27
CA ARG A 275 -0.25 -15.69 -15.56
C ARG A 275 -0.31 -15.29 -14.09
N TYR A 276 -1.53 -15.06 -13.61
CA TYR A 276 -1.83 -14.68 -12.24
C TYR A 276 -3.03 -15.47 -11.70
N GLN A 277 -3.07 -15.65 -10.39
CA GLN A 277 -4.24 -16.12 -9.64
C GLN A 277 -4.85 -14.92 -8.92
N ALA A 278 -6.11 -14.58 -9.21
CA ALA A 278 -6.80 -13.46 -8.57
C ALA A 278 -7.58 -13.94 -7.32
N CYS A 279 -7.75 -13.05 -6.33
CA CYS A 279 -8.45 -13.40 -5.09
C CYS A 279 -9.88 -13.88 -5.32
N MET A 280 -10.66 -13.12 -6.10
CA MET A 280 -12.11 -13.35 -6.22
C MET A 280 -12.48 -14.21 -7.43
N VAL A 281 -11.49 -14.80 -8.12
CA VAL A 281 -11.70 -15.56 -9.37
C VAL A 281 -10.99 -16.91 -9.27
N LYS A 282 -11.70 -17.98 -9.65
CA LYS A 282 -11.16 -19.35 -9.63
C LYS A 282 -10.25 -19.64 -10.82
N GLU A 283 -10.58 -19.09 -11.98
CA GLU A 283 -9.78 -19.26 -13.20
C GLU A 283 -8.47 -18.47 -13.17
N THR A 284 -7.50 -18.92 -13.99
CA THR A 284 -6.25 -18.19 -14.18
C THR A 284 -6.51 -16.92 -14.98
N VAL A 285 -5.98 -15.79 -14.52
CA VAL A 285 -6.08 -14.50 -15.20
C VAL A 285 -4.75 -14.13 -15.86
N PHE A 286 -4.82 -13.34 -16.94
CA PHE A 286 -3.66 -13.06 -17.79
C PHE A 286 -3.35 -11.57 -17.82
N LEU A 287 -2.08 -11.19 -17.61
CA LEU A 287 -1.61 -9.83 -17.78
C LEU A 287 -1.12 -9.63 -19.22
N HIS A 288 -1.80 -8.77 -19.97
CA HIS A 288 -1.45 -8.51 -21.36
C HIS A 288 -0.12 -7.76 -21.50
N ARG A 289 0.65 -8.01 -22.57
CA ARG A 289 1.97 -7.37 -22.81
C ARG A 289 1.92 -5.86 -23.04
N TRP A 290 0.72 -5.29 -23.23
CA TRP A 290 0.56 -3.84 -23.36
C TRP A 290 0.49 -3.14 -22.01
N SER A 291 0.26 -3.88 -20.93
CA SER A 291 0.43 -3.33 -19.58
C SER A 291 1.88 -2.91 -19.39
N SER A 292 2.10 -1.72 -18.84
CA SER A 292 3.43 -1.21 -18.49
C SER A 292 4.11 -2.09 -17.43
N VAL A 293 3.31 -2.75 -16.60
CA VAL A 293 3.72 -3.66 -15.52
C VAL A 293 4.09 -5.06 -16.05
N SER A 294 3.76 -5.38 -17.30
CA SER A 294 4.00 -6.73 -17.87
C SER A 294 5.48 -7.12 -17.94
N ARG A 295 6.38 -6.13 -18.07
CA ARG A 295 7.83 -6.36 -18.10
C ARG A 295 8.41 -6.68 -16.72
N SER A 296 7.97 -5.96 -15.69
CA SER A 296 8.40 -6.19 -14.30
C SER A 296 7.78 -7.46 -13.73
N ALA A 297 6.54 -7.79 -14.14
CA ALA A 297 5.82 -9.01 -13.75
C ALA A 297 5.91 -9.28 -12.24
N PRO A 298 5.41 -8.34 -11.40
CA PRO A 298 5.58 -8.38 -9.95
C PRO A 298 4.87 -9.60 -9.34
N GLU A 299 5.31 -9.99 -8.14
CA GLU A 299 4.69 -11.12 -7.44
C GLU A 299 3.23 -10.85 -7.09
N PHE A 300 2.92 -9.64 -6.63
CA PHE A 300 1.56 -9.19 -6.37
C PHE A 300 1.26 -7.94 -7.17
N LEU A 301 0.03 -7.85 -7.65
CA LEU A 301 -0.52 -6.64 -8.24
C LEU A 301 -1.98 -6.48 -7.83
N VAL A 302 -2.48 -5.25 -7.90
CA VAL A 302 -3.92 -4.96 -7.94
C VAL A 302 -4.34 -4.61 -9.35
N TYR A 303 -5.61 -4.85 -9.67
CA TYR A 303 -6.18 -4.55 -10.99
C TYR A 303 -7.49 -3.80 -10.87
N SER A 304 -7.75 -2.90 -11.83
CA SER A 304 -8.98 -2.12 -11.85
C SER A 304 -10.17 -2.99 -12.27
N GLU A 305 -10.00 -3.83 -13.28
CA GLU A 305 -11.05 -4.68 -13.86
C GLU A 305 -10.46 -5.92 -14.55
N LEU A 306 -11.34 -6.89 -14.84
CA LEU A 306 -11.02 -8.05 -15.68
C LEU A 306 -11.86 -7.97 -16.94
N LEU A 307 -11.20 -7.94 -18.10
CA LEU A 307 -11.87 -7.93 -19.40
C LEU A 307 -11.91 -9.35 -19.96
N TYR A 308 -13.11 -9.88 -20.15
CA TYR A 308 -13.30 -11.21 -20.69
C TYR A 308 -13.34 -11.16 -22.22
N THR A 309 -12.41 -11.86 -22.87
CA THR A 309 -12.44 -12.08 -24.32
C THR A 309 -12.55 -13.57 -24.60
N LYS A 310 -11.46 -14.21 -25.03
CA LYS A 310 -11.31 -15.68 -24.97
C LYS A 310 -10.86 -16.16 -23.59
N ARG A 311 -10.28 -15.25 -22.81
CA ARG A 311 -9.69 -15.45 -21.48
C ARG A 311 -9.86 -14.16 -20.68
N PRO A 312 -9.87 -14.22 -19.35
CA PRO A 312 -9.90 -13.03 -18.49
C PRO A 312 -8.53 -12.34 -18.50
N TYR A 313 -8.51 -11.07 -18.95
CA TYR A 313 -7.31 -10.24 -18.93
C TYR A 313 -7.37 -9.18 -17.84
N ILE A 314 -6.27 -9.05 -17.10
CA ILE A 314 -6.05 -7.98 -16.14
C ILE A 314 -5.91 -6.65 -16.88
N HIS A 315 -6.68 -5.67 -16.44
CA HIS A 315 -6.61 -4.29 -16.91
C HIS A 315 -6.43 -3.32 -15.72
N GLY A 316 -5.72 -2.21 -15.95
CA GLY A 316 -5.35 -1.24 -14.90
C GLY A 316 -4.44 -1.81 -13.80
N ALA A 317 -3.39 -2.54 -14.17
CA ALA A 317 -2.51 -3.19 -13.20
C ALA A 317 -1.63 -2.20 -12.43
N THR A 318 -1.46 -2.40 -11.13
CA THR A 318 -0.48 -1.69 -10.28
C THR A 318 0.26 -2.69 -9.40
N SER A 319 1.58 -2.64 -9.42
CA SER A 319 2.46 -3.48 -8.60
C SER A 319 2.24 -3.22 -7.11
N VAL A 320 2.21 -4.28 -6.30
CA VAL A 320 1.96 -4.21 -4.85
C VAL A 320 3.01 -5.00 -4.08
N LYS A 321 3.47 -4.45 -2.96
CA LYS A 321 4.34 -5.14 -2.00
C LYS A 321 3.51 -5.88 -0.94
N SER A 322 4.01 -7.01 -0.46
CA SER A 322 3.33 -7.84 0.54
C SER A 322 2.96 -7.08 1.82
N ASP A 323 3.83 -6.19 2.30
CA ASP A 323 3.57 -5.39 3.50
C ASP A 323 2.39 -4.42 3.34
N TRP A 324 2.11 -3.99 2.10
CA TRP A 324 0.98 -3.12 1.82
C TRP A 324 -0.34 -3.87 1.97
N LEU A 325 -0.37 -5.16 1.62
CA LEU A 325 -1.55 -6.01 1.80
C LEU A 325 -1.89 -6.15 3.29
N VAL A 326 -0.87 -6.40 4.13
CA VAL A 326 -1.07 -6.52 5.58
C VAL A 326 -1.58 -5.20 6.18
N LYS A 327 -1.07 -4.08 5.67
CA LYS A 327 -1.39 -2.74 6.19
C LYS A 327 -2.75 -2.20 5.73
N TYR A 328 -3.11 -2.38 4.47
CA TYR A 328 -4.28 -1.74 3.84
C TYR A 328 -5.42 -2.69 3.51
N ALA A 329 -5.20 -4.00 3.66
CA ALA A 329 -6.18 -5.05 3.40
C ALA A 329 -6.21 -6.06 4.57
N LYS A 330 -6.15 -5.54 5.81
CA LYS A 330 -6.05 -6.36 7.03
C LYS A 330 -7.23 -7.31 7.20
N SER A 331 -8.44 -6.91 6.78
CA SER A 331 -9.65 -7.76 6.83
C SER A 331 -9.58 -8.99 5.91
N LEU A 332 -8.69 -8.99 4.93
CA LEU A 332 -8.40 -10.14 4.06
C LEU A 332 -7.18 -10.95 4.52
N CYS A 333 -6.54 -10.55 5.62
CA CYS A 333 -5.41 -11.24 6.22
C CYS A 333 -5.85 -12.12 7.38
N THR A 334 -5.25 -13.30 7.49
CA THR A 334 -5.24 -14.08 8.73
C THR A 334 -3.81 -14.22 9.21
N PHE A 335 -3.61 -14.29 10.52
CA PHE A 335 -2.29 -14.30 11.14
C PHE A 335 -2.09 -15.60 11.93
N SER A 336 -0.89 -16.16 11.85
CA SER A 336 -0.50 -17.28 12.70
C SER A 336 -0.45 -16.87 14.18
N ALA A 337 -0.31 -17.86 15.06
CA ALA A 337 0.17 -17.59 16.41
C ALA A 337 1.53 -16.87 16.37
N PRO A 338 1.86 -16.08 17.42
CA PRO A 338 3.20 -15.51 17.60
C PRO A 338 4.29 -16.57 17.48
N LEU A 339 5.34 -16.26 16.72
CA LEU A 339 6.48 -17.13 16.57
C LEU A 339 7.40 -17.05 17.79
N GLU A 340 7.99 -18.18 18.17
CA GLU A 340 9.06 -18.24 19.18
C GLU A 340 10.41 -17.78 18.62
N ASP A 341 10.65 -18.06 17.34
CA ASP A 341 11.82 -17.62 16.58
C ASP A 341 11.36 -17.07 15.20
N PRO A 342 11.65 -15.79 14.87
CA PRO A 342 12.46 -14.83 15.64
C PRO A 342 11.79 -14.35 16.93
N LYS A 343 12.60 -13.98 17.92
CA LYS A 343 12.13 -13.44 19.22
C LYS A 343 11.37 -12.12 19.04
N PRO A 344 10.50 -11.76 20.01
CA PRO A 344 9.92 -10.44 20.12
C PRO A 344 10.96 -9.32 20.07
N TYR A 345 10.57 -8.17 19.55
CA TYR A 345 11.45 -7.00 19.43
C TYR A 345 10.74 -5.73 19.86
N TYR A 346 11.52 -4.72 20.23
CA TYR A 346 11.04 -3.38 20.55
C TYR A 346 11.34 -2.45 19.38
N ASP A 347 10.34 -1.67 18.95
CA ASP A 347 10.51 -0.60 17.96
C ASP A 347 10.62 0.75 18.68
N SER A 348 11.78 1.38 18.56
CA SER A 348 12.06 2.66 19.20
C SER A 348 11.29 3.84 18.62
N LEU A 349 10.80 3.73 17.37
CA LEU A 349 10.03 4.81 16.74
C LEU A 349 8.58 4.85 17.22
N THR A 350 7.98 3.69 17.43
CA THR A 350 6.59 3.57 17.94
C THR A 350 6.52 3.43 19.46
N ASP A 351 7.66 3.25 20.13
CA ASP A 351 7.79 2.99 21.57
C ASP A 351 6.94 1.78 22.00
N GLN A 352 6.97 0.70 21.22
CA GLN A 352 6.13 -0.49 21.41
C GLN A 352 6.91 -1.77 21.14
N VAL A 353 6.46 -2.87 21.76
CA VAL A 353 7.00 -4.22 21.52
C VAL A 353 6.09 -5.04 20.61
N PHE A 354 6.73 -5.84 19.77
CA PHE A 354 6.13 -6.61 18.70
C PHE A 354 6.58 -8.07 18.78
N ASN A 355 5.72 -8.97 18.35
CA ASN A 355 6.05 -10.37 18.05
C ASN A 355 6.01 -10.60 16.55
N TRP A 356 6.71 -11.63 16.07
CA TRP A 356 6.66 -12.02 14.67
C TRP A 356 5.49 -12.96 14.41
N VAL A 357 4.74 -12.70 13.36
CA VAL A 357 3.67 -13.58 12.86
C VAL A 357 3.84 -13.84 11.37
N VAL A 358 3.27 -14.94 10.91
CA VAL A 358 3.15 -15.27 9.48
C VAL A 358 1.75 -14.87 9.02
N PRO A 359 1.59 -13.82 8.19
CA PRO A 359 0.31 -13.51 7.58
C PRO A 359 0.02 -14.45 6.42
N THR A 360 -1.26 -14.75 6.20
CA THR A 360 -1.76 -15.30 4.94
C THR A 360 -2.86 -14.41 4.38
N PHE A 361 -2.95 -14.32 3.06
CA PHE A 361 -3.81 -13.35 2.38
C PHE A 361 -4.86 -14.01 1.48
N GLY A 362 -6.09 -13.53 1.62
CA GLY A 362 -7.21 -13.85 0.73
C GLY A 362 -7.68 -15.31 0.82
N PRO A 363 -8.63 -15.70 -0.03
CA PRO A 363 -9.25 -17.04 0.02
C PRO A 363 -8.28 -18.16 -0.39
N HIS A 364 -7.21 -17.83 -1.11
CA HIS A 364 -6.17 -18.79 -1.51
C HIS A 364 -5.06 -18.95 -0.45
N LEU A 365 -5.19 -18.29 0.71
CA LEU A 365 -4.24 -18.35 1.83
C LEU A 365 -2.79 -18.11 1.41
N TRP A 366 -2.57 -17.09 0.57
CA TRP A 366 -1.22 -16.79 0.11
C TRP A 366 -0.34 -16.38 1.29
N ARG A 367 0.63 -17.22 1.63
CA ARG A 367 1.61 -16.91 2.68
C ARG A 367 2.40 -15.66 2.32
N LEU A 368 2.42 -14.70 3.24
CA LEU A 368 3.18 -13.45 3.15
C LEU A 368 4.46 -13.54 4.02
N PRO A 369 5.44 -12.63 3.81
CA PRO A 369 6.62 -12.52 4.67
C PRO A 369 6.27 -12.24 6.14
N LEU A 370 7.24 -12.46 7.03
CA LEU A 370 7.10 -12.20 8.46
C LEU A 370 6.69 -10.76 8.73
N HIS A 371 5.71 -10.60 9.62
CA HIS A 371 5.17 -9.29 9.98
C HIS A 371 5.23 -9.10 11.51
N GLY A 372 5.57 -7.89 11.94
CA GLY A 372 5.53 -7.52 13.35
C GLY A 372 4.10 -7.19 13.80
N ALA A 373 3.58 -7.92 14.78
CA ALA A 373 2.29 -7.65 15.40
C ALA A 373 2.48 -7.11 16.83
N PRO A 374 1.78 -6.02 17.24
CA PRO A 374 1.84 -5.54 18.62
C PRO A 374 1.42 -6.62 19.62
N ILE A 375 2.14 -6.72 20.74
CA ILE A 375 1.78 -7.68 21.80
C ILE A 375 0.65 -7.10 22.66
N LEU A 376 -0.54 -7.72 22.62
CA LEU A 376 -1.71 -7.22 23.35
C LEU A 376 -1.73 -7.65 24.82
N ASP A 377 -1.24 -8.85 25.13
CA ASP A 377 -1.22 -9.36 26.50
C ASP A 377 -0.17 -8.64 27.35
N ASN A 378 -0.59 -8.11 28.51
CA ASN A 378 0.26 -7.31 29.37
C ASN A 378 1.45 -8.10 29.94
N VAL A 379 1.30 -9.41 30.21
CA VAL A 379 2.40 -10.22 30.76
C VAL A 379 3.49 -10.39 29.70
N HIS A 380 3.10 -10.82 28.49
CA HIS A 380 4.02 -11.00 27.38
C HIS A 380 4.65 -9.67 26.94
N ARG A 381 3.88 -8.57 26.99
CA ARG A 381 4.37 -7.24 26.61
C ARG A 381 5.49 -6.79 27.54
N VAL A 382 5.32 -6.94 28.85
CA VAL A 382 6.34 -6.62 29.86
C VAL A 382 7.55 -7.54 29.73
N ALA A 383 7.36 -8.84 29.50
CA ALA A 383 8.47 -9.77 29.28
C ALA A 383 9.30 -9.41 28.03
N ALA A 384 8.63 -9.08 26.92
CA ALA A 384 9.29 -8.62 25.69
C ALA A 384 10.00 -7.28 25.86
N PHE A 385 9.41 -6.36 26.64
CA PHE A 385 10.05 -5.08 26.96
C PHE A 385 11.28 -5.28 27.86
N ALA A 386 11.17 -6.07 28.93
CA ALA A 386 12.30 -6.39 29.81
C ALA A 386 13.45 -7.05 29.05
N PHE A 387 13.14 -8.02 28.17
CA PHE A 387 14.10 -8.62 27.25
C PHE A 387 14.79 -7.55 26.39
N SER A 388 14.01 -6.67 25.76
CA SER A 388 14.53 -5.62 24.88
C SER A 388 15.35 -4.56 25.62
N LEU A 389 14.98 -4.22 26.85
CA LEU A 389 15.70 -3.31 27.72
C LEU A 389 17.09 -3.87 28.01
N LEU A 390 17.17 -5.11 28.52
CA LEU A 390 18.44 -5.75 28.87
C LEU A 390 19.32 -6.07 27.64
N GLU A 391 18.72 -6.34 26.48
CA GLU A 391 19.49 -6.46 25.23
C GLU A 391 20.07 -5.12 24.74
N GLY A 392 19.66 -4.00 25.33
CA GLY A 392 20.06 -2.65 24.93
C GLY A 392 19.36 -2.16 23.67
N HIS A 393 18.18 -2.70 23.35
CA HIS A 393 17.32 -2.21 22.27
C HIS A 393 16.45 -1.02 22.68
N VAL A 394 16.26 -0.82 23.99
CA VAL A 394 15.58 0.36 24.55
C VAL A 394 16.60 1.45 24.90
N LEU A 395 17.67 1.06 25.61
CA LEU A 395 18.77 1.93 26.05
C LEU A 395 20.12 1.38 25.52
N PRO A 396 20.74 2.03 24.53
CA PRO A 396 21.99 1.59 23.90
C PRO A 396 23.15 1.31 24.87
N CYS A 397 23.27 2.02 25.99
CA CYS A 397 24.34 1.83 26.97
C CYS A 397 24.43 0.37 27.45
N LEU A 398 23.30 -0.31 27.64
CA LEU A 398 23.21 -1.71 28.07
C LEU A 398 23.81 -2.69 27.07
N LYS A 399 23.82 -2.35 25.78
CA LYS A 399 24.37 -3.20 24.73
C LYS A 399 25.88 -3.44 24.90
N SER A 400 26.60 -2.45 25.43
CA SER A 400 28.05 -2.51 25.63
C SER A 400 28.47 -3.42 26.79
N VAL A 401 27.58 -3.57 27.78
CA VAL A 401 27.82 -4.30 29.04
C VAL A 401 27.14 -5.66 29.10
N ARG A 402 26.39 -6.04 28.05
CA ARG A 402 25.65 -7.31 27.95
C ARG A 402 26.49 -8.55 28.32
N LYS A 403 27.79 -8.56 27.97
CA LYS A 403 28.70 -9.67 28.27
C LYS A 403 28.93 -9.92 29.77
N PHE A 404 28.64 -8.92 30.61
CA PHE A 404 28.77 -8.99 32.07
C PHE A 404 27.47 -9.39 32.78
N MET A 405 26.42 -9.72 32.03
CA MET A 405 25.16 -10.18 32.61
C MET A 405 25.30 -11.60 33.17
N ALA A 406 24.64 -11.84 34.30
CA ALA A 406 24.65 -13.13 35.00
C ALA A 406 23.73 -14.18 34.35
N ALA A 407 22.90 -13.80 33.38
CA ALA A 407 22.17 -14.72 32.51
C ALA A 407 21.86 -14.05 31.17
N PRO A 408 21.68 -14.82 30.08
CA PRO A 408 21.22 -14.26 28.82
C PRO A 408 19.84 -13.60 28.97
N PRO A 409 19.62 -12.36 28.49
CA PRO A 409 18.31 -11.68 28.59
C PRO A 409 17.15 -12.50 28.00
N ALA A 410 17.42 -13.29 26.97
CA ALA A 410 16.43 -14.18 26.35
C ALA A 410 15.82 -15.21 27.31
N SER A 411 16.43 -15.46 28.48
CA SER A 411 15.86 -16.30 29.52
C SER A 411 14.53 -15.77 30.06
N ILE A 412 14.29 -14.45 30.03
CA ILE A 412 13.03 -13.81 30.46
C ILE A 412 11.82 -14.33 29.68
N LEU A 413 12.01 -14.66 28.40
CA LEU A 413 10.92 -15.01 27.49
C LEU A 413 10.40 -16.44 27.70
N ARG A 414 11.05 -17.25 28.53
CA ARG A 414 10.61 -18.64 28.77
C ARG A 414 9.42 -18.65 29.74
N PRO A 415 8.38 -19.47 29.52
CA PRO A 415 7.22 -19.54 30.41
C PRO A 415 7.58 -19.84 31.88
N GLU A 416 8.60 -20.66 32.11
CA GLU A 416 9.05 -21.09 33.45
C GLU A 416 9.95 -20.05 34.13
N ALA A 417 10.37 -19.00 33.40
CA ALA A 417 11.32 -18.03 33.91
C ALA A 417 10.75 -17.16 35.04
N SER A 418 9.43 -16.98 35.12
CA SER A 418 8.79 -16.19 36.19
C SER A 418 9.08 -16.74 37.60
N GLY A 419 9.34 -18.05 37.73
CA GLY A 419 9.72 -18.69 38.99
C GLY A 419 11.15 -18.37 39.44
N GLN A 420 12.03 -17.91 38.54
CA GLN A 420 13.38 -17.50 38.91
C GLN A 420 13.34 -16.15 39.60
N ARG A 421 13.89 -16.05 40.82
CA ARG A 421 13.87 -14.81 41.64
C ARG A 421 14.28 -13.57 40.86
N ARG A 422 15.37 -13.65 40.08
CA ARG A 422 15.88 -12.54 39.26
C ARG A 422 14.86 -12.04 38.23
N VAL A 423 14.26 -12.97 37.48
CA VAL A 423 13.30 -12.66 36.41
C VAL A 423 11.97 -12.21 37.03
N GLY A 424 11.44 -12.97 37.99
CA GLY A 424 10.20 -12.66 38.68
C GLY A 424 10.21 -11.30 39.36
N ASN A 425 11.29 -10.94 40.06
CA ASN A 425 11.42 -9.63 40.69
C ASN A 425 11.36 -8.49 39.66
N LEU A 426 12.10 -8.61 38.55
CA LEU A 426 12.09 -7.61 37.48
C LEU A 426 10.69 -7.48 36.84
N LEU A 427 10.07 -8.60 36.45
CA LEU A 427 8.76 -8.58 35.79
C LEU A 427 7.64 -8.07 36.71
N ASN A 428 7.68 -8.43 38.00
CA ASN A 428 6.70 -7.95 38.98
C ASN A 428 6.86 -6.45 39.26
N LYS A 429 8.10 -5.93 39.22
CA LYS A 429 8.35 -4.49 39.39
C LYS A 429 7.91 -3.70 38.16
N LEU A 430 8.15 -4.23 36.96
CA LEU A 430 7.66 -3.64 35.71
C LEU A 430 6.13 -3.73 35.58
N LYS A 431 5.49 -4.73 36.19
CA LYS A 431 4.04 -4.93 36.16
C LYS A 431 3.48 -4.99 37.58
N THR A 432 3.13 -3.82 38.12
CA THR A 432 2.38 -3.73 39.37
C THR A 432 0.88 -3.73 39.11
N ARG A 433 0.06 -3.73 40.17
CA ARG A 433 -1.42 -3.62 40.02
C ARG A 433 -1.85 -2.28 39.45
N SER A 434 -1.08 -1.21 39.69
CA SER A 434 -1.40 0.15 39.29
C SER A 434 -0.65 0.63 38.04
N ARG A 435 0.48 0.00 37.69
CA ARG A 435 1.35 0.47 36.60
C ARG A 435 1.94 -0.68 35.79
N VAL A 436 2.02 -0.49 34.48
CA VAL A 436 2.72 -1.36 33.55
C VAL A 436 3.80 -0.55 32.83
N ILE A 437 5.06 -0.92 33.02
CA ILE A 437 6.23 -0.33 32.35
C ILE A 437 6.60 -1.25 31.19
N ASP A 438 6.09 -0.92 30.00
CA ASP A 438 6.24 -1.70 28.77
C ASP A 438 6.76 -0.86 27.59
N SER A 439 7.16 0.39 27.86
CA SER A 439 7.67 1.35 26.89
C SER A 439 8.75 2.22 27.53
N CYS A 440 9.59 2.84 26.69
CA CYS A 440 10.58 3.80 27.14
C CYS A 440 9.94 5.06 27.73
N ALA A 441 8.82 5.52 27.20
CA ALA A 441 8.08 6.64 27.78
C ALA A 441 7.57 6.32 29.20
N MET A 442 7.01 5.12 29.40
CA MET A 442 6.58 4.65 30.72
C MET A 442 7.77 4.47 31.69
N LEU A 443 8.91 4.01 31.18
CA LEU A 443 10.15 3.93 31.96
C LEU A 443 10.65 5.31 32.39
N ARG A 444 10.63 6.29 31.46
CA ARG A 444 11.01 7.68 31.73
C ARG A 444 10.14 8.28 32.82
N GLU A 445 8.82 8.13 32.70
CA GLU A 445 7.87 8.62 33.70
C GLU A 445 8.14 7.98 35.07
N ALA A 446 8.48 6.68 35.10
CA ALA A 446 8.78 5.97 36.35
C ALA A 446 10.02 6.50 37.04
N TRP A 447 11.08 6.79 36.27
CA TRP A 447 12.32 7.35 36.80
C TRP A 447 12.22 8.83 37.16
N ASN A 448 11.32 9.58 36.53
CA ASN A 448 11.03 10.96 36.93
C ASN A 448 10.35 11.02 38.32
N GLU A 449 9.47 10.06 38.63
CA GLU A 449 8.82 9.96 39.93
C GLU A 449 9.76 9.40 41.01
N ASN A 450 10.49 8.33 40.66
CA ASN A 450 11.47 7.71 41.54
C ASN A 450 12.70 7.28 40.74
N PRO A 451 13.82 8.02 40.82
CA PRO A 451 15.06 7.69 40.10
C PRO A 451 15.66 6.33 40.47
N SER A 452 15.28 5.76 41.62
CA SER A 452 15.73 4.43 42.08
C SER A 452 14.82 3.27 41.63
N GLU A 453 13.72 3.56 40.93
CA GLU A 453 12.79 2.54 40.47
C GLU A 453 13.48 1.56 39.50
N LEU A 454 13.32 0.25 39.72
CA LEU A 454 13.99 -0.84 38.99
C LEU A 454 15.51 -0.96 39.20
N HIS A 455 16.13 -0.08 40.01
CA HIS A 455 17.58 -0.09 40.22
C HIS A 455 18.08 -1.44 40.74
N SER A 456 17.46 -1.94 41.81
CA SER A 456 17.86 -3.21 42.44
C SER A 456 17.62 -4.41 41.51
N GLU A 457 16.51 -4.38 40.78
CA GLU A 457 16.07 -5.43 39.89
C GLU A 457 16.99 -5.55 38.68
N VAL A 458 17.38 -4.43 38.07
CA VAL A 458 18.35 -4.39 36.97
C VAL A 458 19.77 -4.72 37.47
N ARG A 459 20.17 -4.24 38.66
CA ARG A 459 21.48 -4.59 39.26
C ARG A 459 21.67 -6.09 39.42
N ASN A 460 20.61 -6.79 39.84
CA ASN A 460 20.61 -8.25 40.00
C ASN A 460 20.82 -9.06 38.70
N TRP A 461 20.81 -8.40 37.54
CA TRP A 461 21.14 -9.02 36.24
C TRP A 461 22.63 -9.02 35.92
N PHE A 462 23.47 -8.34 36.69
CA PHE A 462 24.91 -8.29 36.47
C PHE A 462 25.68 -9.23 37.40
N GLN A 463 26.86 -9.66 36.94
CA GLN A 463 27.79 -10.47 37.74
C GLN A 463 28.43 -9.62 38.84
N GLU A 464 28.83 -10.24 39.96
CA GLU A 464 29.41 -9.53 41.11
C GLU A 464 30.61 -8.65 40.73
N GLY A 465 31.48 -9.12 39.83
CA GLY A 465 32.65 -8.36 39.37
C GLY A 465 32.35 -7.12 38.51
N PHE A 466 31.09 -6.86 38.14
CA PHE A 466 30.68 -5.66 37.42
C PHE A 466 29.93 -4.65 38.31
N LEU A 467 29.61 -5.01 39.56
CA LEU A 467 28.78 -4.18 40.43
C LEU A 467 29.40 -2.83 40.77
N ASP A 468 30.74 -2.73 40.80
CA ASP A 468 31.44 -1.47 41.05
C ASP A 468 31.23 -0.44 39.93
N GLN A 469 31.00 -0.89 38.70
CA GLN A 469 30.75 -0.06 37.53
C GLN A 469 29.25 0.14 37.25
N PHE A 470 28.39 -0.48 38.05
CA PHE A 470 26.95 -0.45 37.82
C PHE A 470 26.35 0.95 38.03
N GLU A 471 26.82 1.71 39.01
CA GLU A 471 26.32 3.06 39.29
C GLU A 471 26.60 4.01 38.11
N ASP A 472 27.78 3.93 37.51
CA ASP A 472 28.12 4.70 36.29
C ASP A 472 27.24 4.31 35.10
N LEU A 473 26.90 3.03 34.98
CA LEU A 473 25.96 2.54 33.97
C LEU A 473 24.54 3.05 34.25
N TRP A 474 24.11 3.04 35.51
CA TRP A 474 22.79 3.50 35.92
C TRP A 474 22.58 4.99 35.62
N ALA A 475 23.57 5.83 35.95
CA ALA A 475 23.54 7.24 35.58
C ALA A 475 23.39 7.44 34.06
N LYS A 476 24.15 6.68 33.25
CA LYS A 476 24.02 6.71 31.78
C LYS A 476 22.64 6.24 31.29
N MET A 477 22.04 5.24 31.95
CA MET A 477 20.69 4.79 31.62
C MET A 477 19.68 5.92 31.86
N GLN A 478 19.78 6.63 32.99
CA GLN A 478 18.93 7.77 33.33
C GLN A 478 19.11 8.93 32.33
N ASP A 479 20.33 9.20 31.87
CA ASP A 479 20.57 10.19 30.83
C ASP A 479 19.96 9.76 29.48
N GLU A 480 20.19 8.51 29.07
CA GLU A 480 19.71 8.00 27.78
C GLU A 480 18.18 7.94 27.71
N VAL A 481 17.47 7.65 28.81
CA VAL A 481 16.00 7.55 28.77
C VAL A 481 15.35 8.88 28.40
N LEU A 482 16.02 10.01 28.67
CA LEU A 482 15.55 11.36 28.39
C LEU A 482 15.72 11.75 26.91
N LEU A 483 16.65 11.11 26.21
CA LEU A 483 16.94 11.36 24.80
C LEU A 483 15.83 10.87 23.87
N ASP A 484 15.64 11.57 22.76
CA ASP A 484 14.72 11.15 21.71
C ASP A 484 15.20 9.85 21.05
N PRO A 485 14.31 8.99 20.53
CA PRO A 485 14.69 7.72 19.89
C PRO A 485 15.77 7.86 18.80
N LYS A 486 15.76 8.96 18.04
CA LYS A 486 16.74 9.23 16.98
C LYS A 486 18.13 9.59 17.52
N GLU A 487 18.18 10.22 18.69
CA GLU A 487 19.41 10.61 19.37
C GLU A 487 20.03 9.42 20.08
N ARG A 488 19.20 8.57 20.69
CA ARG A 488 19.63 7.29 21.29
C ARG A 488 20.25 6.34 20.27
N PHE A 489 19.64 6.24 19.09
CA PHE A 489 20.10 5.34 18.03
C PHE A 489 20.55 6.13 16.79
N PRO A 490 21.71 6.82 16.85
CA PRO A 490 22.19 7.59 15.71
C PRO A 490 22.47 6.63 14.55
N LYS A 491 21.93 6.95 13.37
CA LYS A 491 22.27 6.21 12.14
C LYS A 491 23.78 6.32 11.92
N ARG A 492 24.50 5.21 11.90
CA ARG A 492 25.91 5.18 11.48
C ARG A 492 26.00 5.77 10.07
N THR A 493 26.42 7.02 9.96
CA THR A 493 26.98 7.53 8.71
C THR A 493 28.19 6.66 8.41
N LYS A 494 28.20 6.01 7.23
CA LYS A 494 29.40 5.36 6.72
C LYS A 494 30.49 6.43 6.75
N ARG A 495 31.43 6.34 7.69
CA ARG A 495 32.67 7.12 7.64
C ARG A 495 33.30 6.80 6.30
N GLU A 496 33.41 7.82 5.45
CA GLU A 496 34.29 7.79 4.29
C GLU A 496 35.63 7.23 4.75
N ARG A 497 36.08 6.17 4.08
CA ARG A 497 37.45 5.69 4.20
C ARG A 497 38.33 6.88 3.82
N LYS A 498 38.90 7.57 4.81
CA LYS A 498 40.04 8.45 4.59
C LYS A 498 41.22 7.54 4.25
N ASP A 499 41.70 7.72 3.02
CA ASP A 499 42.93 7.16 2.51
C ASP A 499 44.08 7.37 3.50
N LYS A 500 44.85 6.30 3.71
CA LYS A 500 46.24 6.33 4.11
C LYS A 500 47.02 5.56 3.07
#